data_AF-A0AA97E0Z1-F1
#
_entry.id   AF-A0AA97E0Z1-F1
#
_cell.length_a   1.000
_cell.length_b   1.000
_cell.length_c   1.000
_cell.angle_alpha   90.00
_cell.angle_beta   90.00
_cell.angle_gamma   90.00
#
_symmetry.space_group_name_H-M   'P 1'
#
loop_
_entity.id
_entity.type
_entity.pdbx_description
1 polymer ?
#
loop_
_entity_poly.entity_id
_entity_poly.type
_entity_poly.pdbx_seq_one_letter_code
_entity_poly.pdbx_strand_id
1 'polypeptide(L)'
;MSVVKQDETLFQLAKEAMSKAYVPYSDFTVRAAIRTASGNLYKGCNVENAAYPEGVCAEGGAISAMVLGGDTQIKDIYVIGKGDQLVTPCGGCRQKIREFSSTDTMIHICAFRRCA
;
A
#
# COMPACT_ATOMS: atom_id res chain seq x y z
N MET A 1 13.97 -12.54 -15.19
CA MET A 1 13.06 -11.90 -14.22
C MET A 1 12.59 -12.97 -13.27
N SER A 2 13.15 -13.01 -12.07
CA SER A 2 12.78 -13.98 -11.04
C SER A 2 11.33 -13.70 -10.64
N VAL A 3 10.43 -14.64 -10.84
CA VAL A 3 9.05 -14.53 -10.34
C VAL A 3 9.13 -14.64 -8.82
N VAL A 4 9.11 -13.49 -8.14
CA VAL A 4 9.04 -13.46 -6.68
C VAL A 4 7.68 -14.05 -6.29
N LYS A 5 7.72 -15.15 -5.54
CA LYS A 5 6.50 -15.86 -5.11
C LYS A 5 5.65 -14.91 -4.29
N GLN A 6 4.43 -14.65 -4.75
CA GLN A 6 3.48 -13.76 -4.09
C GLN A 6 3.19 -14.25 -2.66
N ASP A 7 3.32 -13.37 -1.67
CA ASP A 7 2.95 -13.69 -0.29
C ASP A 7 1.43 -13.58 -0.14
N GLU A 8 0.75 -14.72 -0.02
CA GLU A 8 -0.71 -14.79 0.00
C GLU A 8 -1.30 -14.09 1.24
N THR A 9 -0.63 -14.16 2.39
CA THR A 9 -1.09 -13.51 3.62
C THR A 9 -1.10 -12.00 3.46
N LEU A 10 0.01 -11.43 2.98
CA LEU A 10 0.12 -9.98 2.78
C LEU A 10 -0.82 -9.48 1.69
N PHE A 11 -1.00 -10.26 0.63
CA PHE A 11 -1.94 -9.95 -0.45
C PHE A 11 -3.40 -9.95 0.02
N GLN A 12 -3.80 -10.92 0.85
CA GLN A 12 -5.15 -10.93 1.42
C GLN A 12 -5.39 -9.78 2.40
N LEU A 13 -4.39 -9.46 3.23
CA LEU A 13 -4.47 -8.32 4.12
C LEU A 13 -4.69 -7.00 3.35
N ALA A 14 -4.00 -6.83 2.22
CA ALA A 14 -4.23 -5.71 1.31
C ALA A 14 -5.67 -5.72 0.76
N LYS A 15 -6.22 -6.88 0.37
CA LYS A 15 -7.60 -6.99 -0.13
C LYS A 15 -8.65 -6.58 0.90
N GLU A 16 -8.50 -6.96 2.16
CA GLU A 16 -9.46 -6.59 3.22
C GLU A 16 -9.60 -5.06 3.40
N ALA A 17 -8.50 -4.32 3.20
CA ALA A 17 -8.50 -2.86 3.30
C ALA A 17 -9.37 -2.17 2.24
N MET A 18 -9.69 -2.86 1.13
CA MET A 18 -10.46 -2.27 0.02
C MET A 18 -11.84 -1.76 0.45
N SER A 19 -12.51 -2.52 1.31
CA SER A 19 -13.86 -2.18 1.83
C SER A 19 -13.90 -0.96 2.74
N LYS A 20 -12.74 -0.40 3.12
CA LYS A 20 -12.62 0.69 4.08
C LYS A 20 -12.19 2.01 3.43
N ALA A 21 -11.89 2.02 2.14
CA ALA A 21 -11.54 3.23 1.41
C ALA A 21 -12.69 4.24 1.43
N TYR A 22 -12.38 5.50 1.69
CA TYR A 22 -13.34 6.60 1.65
C TYR A 22 -13.07 7.45 0.41
N VAL A 23 -13.83 7.20 -0.67
CA VAL A 23 -13.55 7.74 -2.01
C VAL A 23 -14.78 8.34 -2.70
N PRO A 24 -15.54 9.25 -2.05
CA PRO A 24 -16.78 9.76 -2.62
C PRO A 24 -16.56 10.69 -3.84
N TYR A 25 -15.34 11.16 -4.09
CA TYR A 25 -15.06 12.12 -5.16
C TYR A 25 -14.54 11.42 -6.42
N SER A 26 -13.63 10.44 -6.29
CA SER A 26 -13.09 9.73 -7.46
C SER A 26 -13.75 8.38 -7.78
N ASP A 27 -14.43 7.77 -6.81
CA ASP A 27 -14.86 6.36 -6.87
C ASP A 27 -13.68 5.42 -7.24
N PHE A 28 -12.45 5.75 -6.82
CA PHE A 28 -11.26 4.96 -7.13
C PHE A 28 -10.58 4.44 -5.87
N THR A 29 -10.85 3.18 -5.53
CA THR A 29 -10.28 2.54 -4.33
C THR A 29 -8.84 2.07 -4.56
N VAL A 30 -7.93 2.46 -3.67
CA VAL A 30 -6.55 1.99 -3.61
C VAL A 30 -6.28 1.44 -2.22
N ARG A 31 -5.48 0.39 -2.13
CA ARG A 31 -5.04 -0.21 -0.86
C ARG A 31 -3.56 -0.51 -0.87
N ALA A 32 -2.98 -0.48 0.32
CA ALA A 32 -1.61 -0.85 0.56
C ALA A 32 -1.51 -1.79 1.76
N ALA A 33 -0.59 -2.74 1.71
CA ALA A 33 -0.19 -3.51 2.88
C ALA A 33 1.32 -3.56 2.98
N ILE A 34 1.83 -3.38 4.20
CA ILE A 34 3.24 -3.34 4.54
C ILE A 34 3.54 -4.55 5.42
N ARG A 35 4.66 -5.23 5.11
CA ARG A 35 5.37 -6.08 6.05
C ARG A 35 6.64 -5.37 6.47
N THR A 36 6.88 -5.31 7.77
CA THR A 36 8.07 -4.67 8.33
C THR A 36 9.23 -5.64 8.44
N ALA A 37 10.43 -5.12 8.74
CA ALA A 37 11.59 -5.96 9.00
C ALA A 37 11.40 -6.91 10.21
N SER A 38 10.61 -6.50 11.20
CA SER A 38 10.22 -7.30 12.37
C SER A 38 9.14 -8.34 12.05
N GLY A 39 8.55 -8.30 10.85
CA GLY A 39 7.53 -9.24 10.37
C GLY A 39 6.09 -8.82 10.68
N ASN A 40 5.88 -7.68 11.34
CA ASN A 40 4.54 -7.15 11.58
C ASN A 40 3.89 -6.68 10.28
N LEU A 41 2.56 -6.73 10.26
CA LEU A 41 1.77 -6.39 9.09
C LEU A 41 0.86 -5.18 9.35
N TYR A 42 0.88 -4.23 8.43
CA TYR A 42 0.06 -3.02 8.48
C TYR A 42 -0.67 -2.82 7.17
N LYS A 43 -1.86 -2.22 7.21
CA LYS A 43 -2.67 -1.96 6.02
C LYS A 43 -3.20 -0.54 6.00
N GLY A 44 -3.42 -0.03 4.80
CA GLY A 44 -3.96 1.29 4.54
C GLY A 44 -4.85 1.29 3.31
N CYS A 45 -5.73 2.28 3.25
CA CYS A 45 -6.59 2.57 2.11
C CYS A 45 -6.55 4.07 1.84
N ASN A 46 -6.93 4.49 0.64
CA ASN A 46 -7.05 5.92 0.36
C ASN A 46 -8.28 6.52 1.06
N VAL A 47 -8.09 7.72 1.59
CA VAL A 47 -9.12 8.51 2.28
C VAL A 47 -9.12 9.90 1.64
N GLU A 48 -10.18 10.22 0.93
CA GLU A 48 -10.31 11.49 0.23
C GLU A 48 -10.87 12.59 1.12
N ASN A 49 -10.68 13.83 0.68
CA ASN A 49 -11.19 15.02 1.33
C ASN A 49 -11.77 15.97 0.27
N ALA A 50 -12.76 16.79 0.66
CA ALA A 50 -13.32 17.82 -0.21
C ALA A 50 -12.26 18.85 -0.65
N ALA A 51 -11.31 19.17 0.22
CA ALA A 51 -10.07 19.83 -0.15
C ALA A 51 -9.12 18.78 -0.74
N TYR A 52 -9.14 18.61 -2.07
CA TYR A 52 -8.50 17.47 -2.74
C TYR A 52 -7.03 17.19 -2.35
N PRO A 53 -6.16 18.20 -2.13
CA PRO A 53 -4.78 17.97 -1.68
C PRO A 53 -4.65 17.37 -0.27
N GLU A 54 -5.69 17.48 0.57
CA GLU A 54 -5.71 16.98 1.95
C GLU A 54 -6.08 15.50 2.04
N GLY A 55 -6.35 14.85 0.90
CA GLY A 55 -6.53 13.41 0.83
C GLY A 55 -5.25 12.64 1.15
N VAL A 56 -5.41 11.40 1.62
CA VAL A 56 -4.30 10.51 1.95
C VAL A 56 -4.35 9.28 1.05
N CYS A 57 -3.25 9.00 0.36
CA CYS A 57 -3.08 7.78 -0.42
C CYS A 57 -2.93 6.55 0.49
N ALA A 58 -3.24 5.37 -0.04
CA ALA A 58 -3.22 4.13 0.74
C ALA A 58 -1.85 3.82 1.36
N GLU A 59 -0.77 4.08 0.63
CA GLU A 59 0.61 3.88 1.11
C GLU A 59 0.93 4.82 2.26
N GLY A 60 0.48 6.08 2.18
CA GLY A 60 0.61 7.04 3.27
C GLY A 60 -0.12 6.58 4.53
N GLY A 61 -1.35 6.08 4.40
CA GLY A 61 -2.11 5.53 5.52
C GLY A 61 -1.46 4.28 6.14
N ALA A 62 -0.95 3.38 5.31
CA ALA A 62 -0.25 2.17 5.77
C ALA A 62 1.05 2.51 6.52
N ILE A 63 1.80 3.50 6.04
CA ILE A 63 3.01 4.01 6.71
C ILE A 63 2.65 4.63 8.06
N SER A 64 1.61 5.46 8.14
CA SER A 64 1.16 6.03 9.42
C SER A 64 0.77 4.94 10.42
N ALA A 65 0.08 3.89 9.96
CA ALA A 65 -0.27 2.74 10.80
C ALA A 65 0.96 1.94 11.28
N MET A 66 1.95 1.76 10.40
CA MET A 66 3.23 1.12 10.73
C MET A 66 3.97 1.87 11.83
N VAL A 67 4.13 3.19 11.68
CA VAL A 67 4.81 4.04 12.65
C VAL A 67 4.05 4.06 13.99
N LEU A 68 2.72 4.13 13.96
CA LEU A 68 1.90 4.01 15.17
C LEU A 68 2.12 2.66 15.88
N GLY A 69 2.35 1.59 15.12
CA GLY A 69 2.67 0.26 15.63
C GLY A 69 4.11 0.09 16.14
N GLY A 70 4.95 1.13 16.06
CA GLY A 70 6.32 1.12 16.57
C GLY A 70 7.39 0.70 15.55
N ASP A 71 7.01 0.36 14.31
CA ASP A 71 7.95 -0.01 13.27
C ASP A 71 8.25 1.17 12.33
N THR A 72 9.48 1.21 11.81
CA THR A 72 9.95 2.29 10.91
C THR A 72 10.68 1.78 9.66
N GLN A 73 10.66 0.46 9.40
CA GLN A 73 11.33 -0.12 8.25
C GLN A 73 10.43 -1.08 7.48
N ILE A 74 10.19 -0.76 6.21
CA ILE A 74 9.40 -1.54 5.27
C ILE A 74 10.29 -2.63 4.66
N LYS A 75 9.86 -3.89 4.75
CA LYS A 75 10.46 -5.01 4.04
C LYS A 75 9.75 -5.27 2.72
N ASP A 76 8.44 -5.38 2.75
CA ASP A 76 7.59 -5.54 1.57
C ASP A 76 6.44 -4.56 1.63
N ILE A 77 6.08 -3.96 0.49
CA ILE A 77 4.83 -3.21 0.35
C ILE A 77 4.08 -3.67 -0.90
N TYR A 78 2.79 -3.96 -0.73
CA TYR A 78 1.88 -4.33 -1.80
C TYR A 78 0.96 -3.16 -2.07
N VAL A 79 0.82 -2.76 -3.33
CA VAL A 79 -0.08 -1.68 -3.75
C VAL A 79 -1.08 -2.23 -4.76
N ILE A 80 -2.37 -2.06 -4.50
CA ILE A 80 -3.44 -2.62 -5.32
C ILE A 80 -4.52 -1.58 -5.60
N GLY A 81 -4.79 -1.33 -6.88
CA GLY A 81 -5.84 -0.43 -7.35
C GLY A 81 -7.21 -1.08 -7.50
N LYS A 82 -8.18 -0.29 -7.99
CA LYS A 82 -9.51 -0.74 -8.40
C LYS A 82 -9.39 -1.53 -9.72
N GLY A 83 -9.99 -2.71 -9.77
CA GLY A 83 -10.03 -3.56 -10.96
C GLY A 83 -8.71 -4.29 -11.28
N ASP A 84 -8.54 -4.64 -12.55
CA ASP A 84 -7.42 -5.48 -13.03
C ASP A 84 -6.21 -4.68 -13.51
N GLN A 85 -6.25 -3.35 -13.40
CA GLN A 85 -5.13 -2.49 -13.80
C GLN A 85 -4.05 -2.43 -12.72
N LEU A 86 -2.79 -2.42 -13.16
CA LEU A 86 -1.65 -2.16 -12.29
C LEU A 86 -1.61 -0.66 -11.97
N VAL A 87 -1.66 -0.32 -10.69
CA VAL A 87 -1.59 1.06 -10.20
C VAL A 87 -0.27 1.26 -9.50
N THR A 88 0.56 2.16 -10.02
CA THR A 88 1.85 2.49 -9.39
C THR A 88 1.69 3.62 -8.37
N PRO A 89 2.50 3.64 -7.30
CA PRO A 89 2.54 4.74 -6.35
C PRO A 89 2.75 6.09 -7.04
N CYS A 90 2.00 7.10 -6.58
CA CYS A 90 2.21 8.48 -7.00
C CYS A 90 3.58 9.00 -6.52
N GLY A 91 4.05 10.13 -7.07
CA GLY A 91 5.37 10.68 -6.74
C GLY A 91 5.57 10.90 -5.22
N GLY A 92 4.55 11.43 -4.54
CA GLY A 92 4.60 11.62 -3.08
C GLY A 92 4.70 10.30 -2.32
N CYS A 93 3.97 9.26 -2.72
CA CYS A 93 4.06 7.94 -2.10
C CYS A 93 5.41 7.27 -2.34
N ARG A 94 6.02 7.46 -3.53
CA ARG A 94 7.37 6.95 -3.79
C ARG A 94 8.39 7.54 -2.82
N GLN A 95 8.32 8.85 -2.56
CA GLN A 95 9.21 9.50 -1.61
C GLN A 95 8.95 9.02 -0.18
N LYS A 96 7.68 8.90 0.24
CA LYS A 96 7.32 8.37 1.56
C LYS A 96 7.82 6.93 1.74
N ILE A 97 7.61 6.05 0.77
CA ILE A 97 8.10 4.67 0.81
C ILE A 97 9.62 4.67 0.93
N ARG A 98 10.32 5.48 0.12
CA ARG A 98 11.78 5.56 0.11
C ARG A 98 12.36 5.92 1.47
N GLU A 99 11.72 6.82 2.22
CA GLU A 99 12.15 7.23 3.56
C GLU A 99 12.24 6.04 4.54
N PHE A 100 11.31 5.09 4.43
CA PHE A 100 11.23 3.92 5.31
C PHE A 100 11.75 2.63 4.65
N SER A 101 12.45 2.72 3.52
CA SER A 101 12.94 1.56 2.76
C SER A 101 14.43 1.30 2.99
N SER A 102 14.84 0.05 2.84
CA SER A 102 16.23 -0.38 2.64
C SER A 102 16.49 -0.71 1.16
N THR A 103 17.72 -1.14 0.84
CA THR A 103 18.07 -1.66 -0.49
C THR A 103 17.33 -2.94 -0.86
N ASP A 104 16.81 -3.66 0.15
CA ASP A 104 16.13 -4.94 0.00
C ASP A 104 14.61 -4.78 0.03
N THR A 105 14.10 -3.56 0.19
CA THR A 105 12.65 -3.30 0.21
C THR A 105 12.04 -3.63 -1.15
N MET A 106 11.05 -4.53 -1.13
CA MET A 106 10.33 -4.93 -2.33
C MET A 106 8.99 -4.18 -2.44
N ILE A 107 8.76 -3.55 -3.59
CA ILE A 107 7.50 -2.88 -3.92
C ILE A 107 6.76 -3.74 -4.94
N HIS A 108 5.66 -4.35 -4.51
CA HIS A 108 4.83 -5.24 -5.31
C HIS A 108 3.66 -4.45 -5.88
N ILE A 109 3.59 -4.32 -7.20
CA ILE A 109 2.48 -3.66 -7.89
C ILE A 109 1.49 -4.73 -8.31
N CYS A 110 0.27 -4.67 -7.80
CA CYS A 110 -0.70 -5.74 -8.01
C CYS A 110 -1.98 -5.25 -8.67
N ALA A 111 -2.53 -6.12 -9.49
CA ALA A 111 -3.93 -6.11 -9.91
C ALA A 111 -4.77 -6.86 -8.87
N PHE A 112 -6.09 -6.80 -8.97
CA PHE A 112 -7.00 -7.48 -8.04
C PHE A 112 -6.74 -8.99 -7.89
N ARG A 113 -6.21 -9.64 -8.94
CA ARG A 113 -5.99 -11.10 -8.97
C ARG A 113 -4.53 -11.55 -8.89
N ARG A 114 -3.55 -10.67 -9.12
CA ARG A 114 -2.12 -11.03 -9.19
C ARG A 114 -1.21 -9.83 -8.99
N CYS A 115 0.00 -10.08 -8.49
CA CYS A 115 1.10 -9.11 -8.49
C CYS A 115 1.98 -9.24 -9.74
N ALA A 116 2.59 -8.13 -10.14
CA ALA A 116 3.58 -8.02 -11.22
C ALA A 116 4.97 -7.74 -10.64
#